data_AF-A0A840U5Y6-F1
#
_entry.id   AF-A0A840U5Y6-F1
#
_cell.length_a   1.000
_cell.length_b   1.000
_cell.length_c   1.000
_cell.angle_alpha   90.00
_cell.angle_beta   90.00
_cell.angle_gamma   90.00
#
_symmetry.space_group_name_H-M   'P 1'
#
loop_
_entity.id
_entity.type
_entity.pdbx_description
1 polymer ?
#
loop_
_entity_poly.entity_id
_entity_poly.type
_entity_poly.pdbx_seq_one_letter_code
_entity_poly.pdbx_strand_id
1 'polypeptide(L)'
;MRTKIGLKSTLWGILGLVGTSALAQLPAAPEGLRELGSVKPRSTKEIKASSWSIGGETMDRDYTDYQSYKHYLEPLGAKRIRLQGGWAKCEKVKAEGRPDQYDFAWLDAVIPDAYARGVAPWVELSYGNPIYEGGGEPKLAGRIPTSPEALTAWDNWVRAMVERYQGQVTEWEIWNEPDLNPKNTGQEFADFYIRTAKIIRSVQPKARLLALGIAGVPRLEFLEPFLERLKEQNALDFIDVLTYHGYAPNPDTSYPKIEEMRQFVWKYNPKVEFMQGENGAPSTPSAVTIGALRQFDWSELSQAKWDLRRMLGDHGRGIATNLFTISDIHYAAGDHMVGVNTKGILKTNPDKTIERPKLAYKAAQHVFTIFDADLEAQLDQVPTTNQEKQSAFAYKHKKSGQTAVTLWNHEARPAETFTPQPTQVTVQGSFKKPVYVDLISGKVYEVPKANWKKSGNSYTFTNIPVADYPVLLADESLVYLTQK
;
A
#
# COMPACT_ATOMS: atom_id res chain seq x y z
N MET A 1 -72.04 14.64 40.99
CA MET A 1 -71.22 15.61 40.23
C MET A 1 -69.76 15.15 40.32
N ARG A 2 -69.17 14.84 39.16
CA ARG A 2 -67.73 14.70 38.83
C ARG A 2 -66.88 13.64 39.58
N THR A 3 -66.81 12.40 39.10
CA THR A 3 -65.77 11.81 38.21
C THR A 3 -64.30 11.98 38.66
N LYS A 4 -63.71 10.88 39.14
CA LYS A 4 -62.26 10.60 39.15
C LYS A 4 -61.84 10.19 37.74
N ILE A 5 -60.84 10.85 37.17
CA ILE A 5 -60.16 10.41 35.94
C ILE A 5 -58.68 10.30 36.28
N GLY A 6 -58.15 9.08 36.15
CA GLY A 6 -56.74 8.77 36.32
C GLY A 6 -55.93 9.23 35.11
N LEU A 7 -54.78 9.84 35.37
CA LEU A 7 -53.77 10.11 34.36
C LEU A 7 -53.11 8.77 33.96
N LYS A 8 -53.33 8.34 32.72
CA LYS A 8 -52.48 7.34 32.05
C LYS A 8 -51.37 8.08 31.31
N SER A 9 -50.14 7.71 31.62
CA SER A 9 -48.91 8.10 30.94
C SER A 9 -48.88 7.53 29.52
N THR A 10 -48.71 8.39 28.52
CA THR A 10 -48.41 7.97 27.15
C THR A 10 -46.91 8.10 26.91
N LEU A 11 -46.17 7.00 27.08
CA LEU A 11 -44.81 6.87 26.53
C LEU A 11 -44.93 6.83 25.00
N TRP A 12 -44.42 7.86 24.32
CA TRP A 12 -44.09 7.74 22.91
C TRP A 12 -42.77 6.98 22.80
N GLY A 13 -42.86 5.71 22.41
CA GLY A 13 -41.71 4.89 22.08
C GLY A 13 -41.05 5.40 20.80
N ILE A 14 -39.84 5.93 20.93
CA ILE A 14 -38.92 6.11 19.81
C ILE A 14 -38.38 4.72 19.48
N LEU A 15 -39.06 4.02 18.55
CA LEU A 15 -38.42 2.97 17.76
C LEU A 15 -37.74 3.66 16.57
N GLY A 16 -36.42 3.61 16.50
CA GLY A 16 -35.68 4.23 15.40
C GLY A 16 -34.27 3.70 15.27
N LEU A 17 -34.15 2.56 14.58
CA LEU A 17 -32.96 1.98 13.95
C LEU A 17 -31.70 1.85 14.81
N VAL A 18 -31.60 0.72 15.51
CA VAL A 18 -30.31 0.04 15.66
C VAL A 18 -29.88 -0.35 14.24
N GLY A 19 -28.95 0.40 13.66
CA GLY A 19 -28.30 0.02 12.42
C GLY A 19 -27.62 -1.33 12.64
N THR A 20 -28.20 -2.40 12.12
CA THR A 20 -27.49 -3.66 11.97
C THR A 20 -26.28 -3.36 11.10
N SER A 21 -25.10 -3.37 11.69
CA SER A 21 -23.85 -3.40 10.95
C SER A 21 -23.93 -4.58 9.99
N ALA A 22 -24.24 -4.32 8.73
CA ALA A 22 -24.18 -5.33 7.70
C ALA A 22 -22.75 -5.86 7.70
N LEU A 23 -22.57 -7.10 8.16
CA LEU A 23 -21.32 -7.82 7.94
C LEU A 23 -21.03 -7.71 6.44
N ALA A 24 -19.86 -7.20 6.09
CA ALA A 24 -19.49 -7.02 4.70
C ALA A 24 -19.65 -8.36 3.97
N GLN A 25 -20.57 -8.40 3.01
CA GLN A 25 -20.96 -9.63 2.36
C GLN A 25 -19.95 -9.93 1.25
N LEU A 26 -19.42 -11.15 1.23
CA LEU A 26 -18.56 -11.60 0.13
C LEU A 26 -19.31 -11.51 -1.21
N PRO A 27 -18.60 -11.28 -2.32
CA PRO A 27 -19.18 -11.37 -3.64
C PRO A 27 -19.92 -12.70 -3.86
N ALA A 28 -21.01 -12.66 -4.61
CA ALA A 28 -21.72 -13.87 -5.01
C ALA A 28 -20.83 -14.75 -5.89
N ALA A 29 -21.01 -16.07 -5.78
CA ALA A 29 -20.30 -17.01 -6.65
C ALA A 29 -20.67 -16.75 -8.12
N PRO A 30 -19.70 -16.83 -9.05
CA PRO A 30 -19.98 -16.68 -10.47
C PRO A 30 -20.95 -17.77 -10.95
N GLU A 31 -21.99 -17.35 -11.66
CA GLU A 31 -23.03 -18.25 -12.16
C GLU A 31 -22.44 -19.25 -13.18
N GLY A 32 -22.83 -20.53 -13.05
CA GLY A 32 -22.43 -21.58 -13.99
C GLY A 32 -21.00 -22.09 -13.85
N LEU A 33 -20.19 -21.57 -12.91
CA LEU A 33 -18.83 -22.09 -12.65
C LEU A 33 -18.80 -23.02 -11.42
N ARG A 34 -18.11 -24.16 -11.57
CA ARG A 34 -17.98 -25.15 -10.50
C ARG A 34 -16.80 -24.81 -9.58
N GLU A 35 -17.07 -24.65 -8.28
CA GLU A 35 -16.03 -24.41 -7.28
C GLU A 35 -15.10 -25.64 -7.12
N LEU A 36 -13.80 -25.40 -7.14
CA LEU A 36 -12.74 -26.40 -6.94
C LEU A 36 -12.14 -26.34 -5.53
N GLY A 37 -12.18 -25.18 -4.88
CA GLY A 37 -11.62 -24.97 -3.56
C GLY A 37 -11.32 -23.49 -3.31
N SER A 38 -10.32 -23.23 -2.47
CA SER A 38 -9.85 -21.88 -2.14
C SER A 38 -8.34 -21.79 -2.25
N VAL A 39 -7.85 -20.58 -2.50
CA VAL A 39 -6.43 -20.24 -2.42
C VAL A 39 -5.96 -20.48 -0.98
N LYS A 40 -4.98 -21.34 -0.82
CA LYS A 40 -4.26 -21.61 0.43
C LYS A 40 -3.23 -20.50 0.63
N PRO A 41 -3.38 -19.65 1.66
CA PRO A 41 -2.38 -18.64 1.96
C PRO A 41 -0.99 -19.23 2.19
N ARG A 42 0.03 -18.49 1.75
CA ARG A 42 1.44 -18.77 2.05
C ARG A 42 1.99 -17.70 2.99
N SER A 43 2.70 -18.16 4.02
CA SER A 43 3.41 -17.29 4.95
C SER A 43 4.66 -16.67 4.32
N THR A 44 5.23 -15.67 5.00
CA THR A 44 6.52 -15.06 4.64
C THR A 44 7.68 -16.05 4.61
N LYS A 45 7.57 -17.20 5.31
CA LYS A 45 8.55 -18.31 5.29
C LYS A 45 8.41 -19.18 4.04
N GLU A 46 7.20 -19.31 3.52
CA GLU A 46 6.93 -20.06 2.29
C GLU A 46 7.19 -19.20 1.03
N ILE A 47 7.03 -17.89 1.12
CA ILE A 47 7.30 -16.93 0.03
C ILE A 47 8.77 -16.50 0.06
N LYS A 48 9.52 -16.89 -0.99
CA LYS A 48 10.95 -16.60 -1.10
C LYS A 48 11.22 -15.10 -1.24
N ALA A 49 10.52 -14.43 -2.15
CA ALA A 49 10.64 -13.00 -2.44
C ALA A 49 9.37 -12.51 -3.16
N SER A 50 9.07 -11.22 -3.07
CA SER A 50 8.04 -10.52 -3.86
C SER A 50 8.31 -9.01 -3.81
N SER A 51 7.60 -8.25 -4.64
CA SER A 51 7.62 -6.78 -4.62
C SER A 51 6.59 -6.16 -3.65
N TRP A 52 5.92 -6.99 -2.84
CA TRP A 52 4.83 -6.56 -2.00
C TRP A 52 5.29 -6.02 -0.66
N SER A 53 4.83 -4.81 -0.36
CA SER A 53 5.05 -4.14 0.91
C SER A 53 3.72 -3.87 1.62
N ILE A 54 3.76 -3.86 2.95
CA ILE A 54 2.63 -3.43 3.78
C ILE A 54 3.04 -2.22 4.61
N GLY A 55 2.14 -1.25 4.74
CA GLY A 55 2.36 -0.09 5.57
C GLY A 55 2.39 -0.44 7.06
N GLY A 56 3.40 0.06 7.78
CA GLY A 56 3.52 0.06 9.25
C GLY A 56 3.83 1.47 9.76
N GLU A 57 3.38 2.49 9.04
CA GLU A 57 3.69 3.89 9.26
C GLU A 57 2.99 4.45 10.52
N THR A 58 3.31 5.70 10.87
CA THR A 58 2.71 6.51 11.94
C THR A 58 2.97 6.08 13.39
N MET A 59 3.76 5.02 13.59
CA MET A 59 4.21 4.59 14.93
C MET A 59 5.15 5.60 15.60
N ASP A 60 5.84 6.42 14.81
CA ASP A 60 6.66 7.54 15.28
C ASP A 60 5.86 8.61 16.05
N ARG A 61 4.53 8.56 15.96
CA ARG A 61 3.59 9.44 16.67
C ARG A 61 2.55 8.66 17.48
N ASP A 62 2.79 7.36 17.68
CA ASP A 62 1.96 6.46 18.49
C ASP A 62 0.51 6.29 18.00
N TYR A 63 0.23 6.49 16.70
CA TYR A 63 -1.14 6.33 16.17
C TYR A 63 -1.52 4.86 15.89
N THR A 64 -0.53 3.98 15.81
CA THR A 64 -0.68 2.53 15.65
C THR A 64 0.16 1.80 16.70
N ASP A 65 -0.06 0.50 16.86
CA ASP A 65 0.72 -0.34 17.80
C ASP A 65 1.22 -1.62 17.11
N TYR A 66 2.53 -1.69 16.87
CA TYR A 66 3.19 -2.87 16.30
C TYR A 66 2.94 -4.13 17.12
N GLN A 67 2.95 -4.04 18.45
CA GLN A 67 2.82 -5.22 19.30
C GLN A 67 1.46 -5.88 19.13
N SER A 68 0.43 -5.08 18.84
CA SER A 68 -0.91 -5.54 18.53
C SER A 68 -1.01 -6.25 17.17
N TYR A 69 -0.32 -5.79 16.12
CA TYR A 69 -0.47 -6.38 14.76
C TYR A 69 0.64 -7.33 14.31
N LYS A 70 1.79 -7.43 15.00
CA LYS A 70 2.97 -8.18 14.53
C LYS A 70 2.70 -9.66 14.18
N HIS A 71 1.73 -10.28 14.84
CA HIS A 71 1.34 -11.67 14.60
C HIS A 71 0.63 -11.89 13.26
N TYR A 72 0.14 -10.83 12.63
CA TYR A 72 -0.50 -10.87 11.31
C TYR A 72 0.51 -10.72 10.16
N LEU A 73 1.73 -10.25 10.42
CA LEU A 73 2.73 -10.02 9.37
C LEU A 73 3.18 -11.31 8.67
N GLU A 74 3.53 -12.34 9.44
CA GLU A 74 3.99 -13.62 8.87
C GLU A 74 2.89 -14.34 8.05
N PRO A 75 1.64 -14.46 8.53
CA PRO A 75 0.57 -15.04 7.74
C PRO A 75 0.16 -14.19 6.53
N LEU A 76 0.31 -12.87 6.57
CA LEU A 76 -0.10 -11.98 5.47
C LEU A 76 0.71 -12.25 4.20
N GLY A 77 2.02 -12.47 4.33
CA GLY A 77 2.89 -12.85 3.20
C GLY A 77 3.55 -11.68 2.45
N ALA A 78 3.35 -10.43 2.88
CA ALA A 78 4.14 -9.29 2.39
C ALA A 78 5.62 -9.49 2.74
N LYS A 79 6.53 -9.10 1.85
CA LYS A 79 7.98 -9.31 2.04
C LYS A 79 8.70 -8.07 2.54
N ARG A 80 8.01 -6.93 2.64
CA ARG A 80 8.52 -5.67 3.13
C ARG A 80 7.49 -4.96 4.01
N ILE A 81 7.96 -4.17 4.97
CA ILE A 81 7.13 -3.26 5.77
C ILE A 81 7.71 -1.84 5.71
N ARG A 82 6.89 -0.85 5.39
CA ARG A 82 7.31 0.57 5.41
C ARG A 82 7.10 1.15 6.81
N LEU A 83 8.15 1.71 7.40
CA LEU A 83 8.17 2.27 8.76
C LEU A 83 8.65 3.72 8.74
N GLN A 84 8.20 4.53 9.70
CA GLN A 84 8.72 5.90 9.90
C GLN A 84 9.65 5.92 11.11
N GLY A 85 10.82 6.55 10.96
CA GLY A 85 11.91 6.54 11.94
C GLY A 85 11.72 7.50 13.11
N GLY A 86 10.94 8.57 12.96
CA GLY A 86 10.54 9.45 14.04
C GLY A 86 11.67 10.17 14.77
N TRP A 87 12.30 11.18 14.15
CA TRP A 87 13.41 11.92 14.77
C TRP A 87 13.06 12.46 16.16
N ALA A 88 11.96 13.22 16.29
CA ALA A 88 11.54 13.76 17.60
C ALA A 88 11.18 12.70 18.64
N LYS A 89 10.71 11.51 18.21
CA LYS A 89 10.42 10.41 19.13
C LYS A 89 11.70 9.75 19.65
N CYS A 90 12.71 9.64 18.79
CA CYS A 90 14.04 9.14 19.14
C CYS A 90 14.86 10.14 19.96
N GLU A 91 14.69 11.45 19.75
CA GLU A 91 15.50 12.48 20.39
C GLU A 91 14.62 13.47 21.19
N LYS A 92 14.41 13.16 22.46
CA LYS A 92 13.56 13.95 23.38
C LYS A 92 14.31 15.10 24.06
N VAL A 93 15.64 15.00 24.10
CA VAL A 93 16.58 16.01 24.60
C VAL A 93 17.71 16.12 23.61
N LYS A 94 18.39 17.28 23.53
CA LYS A 94 19.50 17.48 22.60
C LYS A 94 20.60 16.46 22.87
N ALA A 95 20.80 15.52 21.94
CA ALA A 95 21.75 14.43 22.10
C ALA A 95 23.21 14.90 21.99
N GLU A 96 23.47 16.07 21.38
CA GLU A 96 24.82 16.62 21.18
C GLU A 96 25.77 15.61 20.50
N GLY A 97 25.22 14.76 19.63
CA GLY A 97 25.97 13.70 18.92
C GLY A 97 26.29 12.45 19.75
N ARG A 98 25.75 12.32 20.97
CA ARG A 98 25.93 11.14 21.83
C ARG A 98 24.86 10.06 21.55
N PRO A 99 25.23 8.90 20.95
CA PRO A 99 24.25 7.90 20.53
C PRO A 99 23.42 7.29 21.67
N ASP A 100 23.96 7.28 22.89
CA ASP A 100 23.31 6.77 24.10
C ASP A 100 22.18 7.68 24.62
N GLN A 101 22.03 8.90 24.07
CA GLN A 101 20.92 9.79 24.41
C GLN A 101 19.66 9.57 23.55
N TYR A 102 19.75 8.79 22.47
CA TYR A 102 18.58 8.48 21.66
C TYR A 102 17.73 7.37 22.29
N ASP A 103 16.42 7.57 22.31
CA ASP A 103 15.43 6.57 22.73
C ASP A 103 15.00 5.71 21.53
N PHE A 104 15.84 4.72 21.21
CA PHE A 104 15.58 3.74 20.15
C PHE A 104 14.77 2.52 20.60
N ALA A 105 14.40 2.42 21.88
CA ALA A 105 13.81 1.21 22.45
C ALA A 105 12.55 0.74 21.70
N TRP A 106 11.74 1.68 21.20
CA TRP A 106 10.53 1.35 20.44
C TRP A 106 10.86 0.81 19.04
N LEU A 107 11.86 1.33 18.34
CA LEU A 107 12.32 0.80 17.05
C LEU A 107 13.05 -0.54 17.23
N ASP A 108 13.78 -0.72 18.32
CA ASP A 108 14.43 -1.99 18.68
C ASP A 108 13.44 -3.13 18.90
N ALA A 109 12.23 -2.81 19.34
CA ALA A 109 11.14 -3.76 19.48
C ALA A 109 10.41 -4.08 18.16
N VAL A 110 10.67 -3.31 17.09
CA VAL A 110 9.95 -3.37 15.81
C VAL A 110 10.84 -3.90 14.68
N ILE A 111 11.96 -3.24 14.40
CA ILE A 111 12.81 -3.51 13.22
C ILE A 111 13.37 -4.93 13.25
N PRO A 112 14.05 -5.38 14.33
CA PRO A 112 14.55 -6.75 14.42
C PRO A 112 13.45 -7.81 14.37
N ASP A 113 12.29 -7.56 15.01
CA ASP A 113 11.18 -8.53 15.03
C ASP A 113 10.53 -8.67 13.64
N ALA A 114 10.30 -7.55 12.93
CA ALA A 114 9.78 -7.59 11.56
C ALA A 114 10.75 -8.35 10.63
N TYR A 115 12.05 -8.05 10.73
CA TYR A 115 13.08 -8.75 9.96
C TYR A 115 13.09 -10.25 10.27
N ALA A 116 13.03 -10.65 11.54
CA ALA A 116 13.01 -12.05 11.97
C ALA A 116 11.74 -12.80 11.49
N ARG A 117 10.64 -12.09 11.27
CA ARG A 117 9.41 -12.62 10.65
C ARG A 117 9.51 -12.76 9.13
N GLY A 118 10.66 -12.48 8.53
CA GLY A 118 10.87 -12.52 7.09
C GLY A 118 10.21 -11.37 6.35
N VAL A 119 9.98 -10.24 7.03
CA VAL A 119 9.45 -8.99 6.46
C VAL A 119 10.53 -7.92 6.55
N ALA A 120 11.13 -7.58 5.41
CA ALA A 120 12.24 -6.63 5.37
C ALA A 120 11.76 -5.22 5.74
N PRO A 121 12.34 -4.56 6.76
CA PRO A 121 11.99 -3.18 7.06
C PRO A 121 12.58 -2.23 6.02
N TRP A 122 11.72 -1.38 5.48
CA TRP A 122 12.06 -0.17 4.74
C TRP A 122 11.75 1.02 5.66
N VAL A 123 12.78 1.81 6.01
CA VAL A 123 12.66 2.87 7.02
C VAL A 123 12.75 4.24 6.36
N GLU A 124 11.70 5.03 6.55
CA GLU A 124 11.67 6.44 6.22
C GLU A 124 12.27 7.28 7.36
N LEU A 125 13.20 8.16 7.02
CA LEU A 125 13.80 9.14 7.92
C LEU A 125 12.94 10.41 7.90
N SER A 126 12.14 10.58 8.93
CA SER A 126 11.20 11.70 9.13
C SER A 126 10.81 11.79 10.62
N TYR A 127 10.08 12.78 11.10
CA TYR A 127 9.94 14.15 10.58
C TYR A 127 10.94 15.08 11.30
N GLY A 128 10.58 16.35 11.51
CA GLY A 128 11.41 17.33 12.21
C GLY A 128 11.43 17.13 13.72
N ASN A 129 12.25 17.92 14.41
CA ASN A 129 12.36 17.92 15.87
C ASN A 129 12.35 19.35 16.45
N PRO A 130 11.28 19.74 17.17
CA PRO A 130 11.09 21.12 17.61
C PRO A 130 11.98 21.53 18.80
N ILE A 131 12.75 20.61 19.40
CA ILE A 131 13.75 20.97 20.42
C ILE A 131 14.92 21.78 19.84
N TYR A 132 15.05 21.77 18.50
CA TYR A 132 16.01 22.57 17.75
C TYR A 132 15.29 23.73 17.05
N GLU A 133 15.81 24.94 17.19
CA GLU A 133 15.34 26.06 16.38
C GLU A 133 15.53 25.72 14.89
N GLY A 134 14.48 25.88 14.08
CA GLY A 134 14.52 25.49 12.67
C GLY A 134 14.62 23.97 12.44
N GLY A 135 14.32 23.12 13.44
CA GLY A 135 14.32 21.66 13.30
C GLY A 135 13.07 21.05 12.68
N GLY A 136 12.05 21.86 12.38
CA GLY A 136 10.80 21.40 11.81
C GLY A 136 9.85 20.75 12.82
N GLU A 137 8.68 20.32 12.34
CA GLU A 137 7.62 19.74 13.16
C GLU A 137 7.55 18.21 13.01
N PRO A 138 7.19 17.47 14.08
CA PRO A 138 7.11 16.02 14.07
C PRO A 138 5.75 15.55 13.54
N LYS A 139 5.37 15.96 12.33
CA LYS A 139 4.05 15.68 11.75
C LYS A 139 4.05 15.72 10.22
N LEU A 140 2.96 15.19 9.64
CA LEU A 140 2.66 15.32 8.22
C LEU A 140 2.73 16.79 7.76
N ALA A 141 3.33 17.01 6.61
CA ALA A 141 3.61 18.34 6.06
C ALA A 141 4.47 19.23 6.98
N GLY A 142 5.24 18.66 7.92
CA GLY A 142 6.27 19.37 8.67
C GLY A 142 7.35 19.93 7.75
N ARG A 143 8.00 21.02 8.17
CA ARG A 143 9.13 21.58 7.43
C ARG A 143 10.39 20.73 7.65
N ILE A 144 11.25 20.63 6.64
CA ILE A 144 12.59 20.03 6.82
C ILE A 144 13.45 20.88 7.77
N PRO A 145 14.49 20.31 8.41
CA PRO A 145 15.45 21.08 9.19
C PRO A 145 16.15 22.15 8.33
N THR A 146 16.27 23.37 8.84
CA THR A 146 16.88 24.51 8.11
C THR A 146 18.01 25.21 8.84
N SER A 147 18.05 25.18 10.18
CA SER A 147 19.13 25.82 10.91
C SER A 147 20.42 24.98 10.89
N PRO A 148 21.61 25.59 10.99
CA PRO A 148 22.87 24.84 11.08
C PRO A 148 22.90 23.85 12.24
N GLU A 149 22.33 24.21 13.39
CA GLU A 149 22.25 23.33 14.57
C GLU A 149 21.34 22.13 14.27
N ALA A 150 20.13 22.38 13.76
CA ALA A 150 19.18 21.32 13.46
C ALA A 150 19.67 20.38 12.35
N LEU A 151 20.33 20.91 11.32
CA LEU A 151 20.94 20.11 10.27
C LEU A 151 22.10 19.26 10.79
N THR A 152 22.85 19.74 11.78
CA THR A 152 23.90 18.94 12.42
C THR A 152 23.31 17.83 13.29
N ALA A 153 22.26 18.15 14.05
CA ALA A 153 21.56 17.16 14.87
C ALA A 153 20.86 16.09 14.02
N TRP A 154 20.25 16.48 12.90
CA TRP A 154 19.70 15.57 11.90
C TRP A 154 20.77 14.59 11.40
N ASP A 155 21.94 15.09 11.00
CA ASP A 155 23.03 14.24 10.52
C ASP A 155 23.46 13.18 11.54
N ASN A 156 23.59 13.59 12.80
CA ASN A 156 23.96 12.71 13.89
C ASN A 156 22.88 11.63 14.13
N TRP A 157 21.61 12.01 14.10
CA TRP A 157 20.50 11.06 14.25
C TRP A 157 20.44 10.08 13.07
N VAL A 158 20.59 10.55 11.83
CA VAL A 158 20.63 9.69 10.64
C VAL A 158 21.79 8.72 10.73
N ARG A 159 22.99 9.19 11.11
CA ARG A 159 24.14 8.31 11.31
C ARG A 159 23.85 7.23 12.35
N ALA A 160 23.32 7.61 13.52
CA ALA A 160 22.98 6.67 14.58
C ALA A 160 21.92 5.65 14.14
N MET A 161 20.89 6.08 13.40
CA MET A 161 19.85 5.20 12.83
C MET A 161 20.46 4.16 11.87
N VAL A 162 21.29 4.60 10.92
CA VAL A 162 21.89 3.70 9.93
C VAL A 162 22.88 2.76 10.60
N GLU A 163 23.76 3.26 11.46
CA GLU A 163 24.73 2.43 12.19
C GLU A 163 24.05 1.35 13.03
N ARG A 164 22.93 1.69 13.68
CA ARG A 164 22.17 0.78 14.53
C ARG A 164 21.43 -0.30 13.75
N TYR A 165 20.83 0.03 12.61
CA TYR A 165 19.90 -0.86 11.91
C TYR A 165 20.37 -1.38 10.55
N GLN A 166 21.57 -1.02 10.08
CA GLN A 166 22.13 -1.48 8.79
C GLN A 166 22.20 -3.01 8.60
N GLY A 167 22.11 -3.80 9.68
CA GLY A 167 22.05 -5.26 9.62
C GLY A 167 20.67 -5.81 9.18
N GLN A 168 19.61 -5.03 9.37
CA GLN A 168 18.22 -5.41 9.08
C GLN A 168 17.59 -4.53 8.00
N VAL A 169 18.04 -3.27 7.90
CA VAL A 169 17.51 -2.24 7.00
C VAL A 169 18.52 -1.98 5.89
N THR A 170 18.10 -2.18 4.65
CA THR A 170 18.91 -1.86 3.46
C THR A 170 18.26 -0.80 2.58
N GLU A 171 17.06 -0.36 2.93
CA GLU A 171 16.26 0.60 2.17
C GLU A 171 15.89 1.76 3.08
N TRP A 172 16.37 2.95 2.73
CA TRP A 172 16.17 4.19 3.48
C TRP A 172 15.44 5.20 2.61
N GLU A 173 14.24 5.59 3.01
CA GLU A 173 13.51 6.70 2.39
C GLU A 173 13.82 8.00 3.11
N ILE A 174 14.08 9.05 2.36
CA ILE A 174 14.43 10.35 2.92
C ILE A 174 13.21 11.25 2.85
N TRP A 175 12.63 11.50 4.03
CA TRP A 175 11.43 12.30 4.27
C TRP A 175 10.12 11.71 3.69
N ASN A 176 8.99 12.28 4.11
CA ASN A 176 7.65 11.99 3.60
C ASN A 176 7.02 13.25 2.99
N GLU A 177 6.51 13.15 1.76
CA GLU A 177 5.65 14.15 1.14
C GLU A 177 6.13 15.61 1.34
N PRO A 178 7.40 15.92 1.01
CA PRO A 178 7.95 17.26 1.24
C PRO A 178 7.16 18.35 0.50
N ASP A 179 6.48 17.97 -0.59
CA ASP A 179 5.68 18.85 -1.45
C ASP A 179 4.37 19.32 -0.82
N LEU A 180 3.93 18.73 0.30
CA LEU A 180 2.77 19.20 1.05
C LEU A 180 3.06 20.46 1.86
N ASN A 181 4.31 20.68 2.27
CA ASN A 181 4.67 21.91 2.94
C ASN A 181 5.02 22.96 1.86
N PRO A 182 4.24 24.04 1.69
CA PRO A 182 4.45 25.03 0.62
C PRO A 182 5.77 25.80 0.75
N LYS A 183 6.42 25.64 1.89
CA LYS A 183 7.62 26.32 2.32
C LYS A 183 8.86 25.49 1.96
N ASN A 184 8.71 24.18 1.71
CA ASN A 184 9.75 23.33 1.14
C ASN A 184 9.77 23.53 -0.38
N THR A 185 10.88 24.01 -0.93
CA THR A 185 11.06 24.05 -2.39
C THR A 185 11.78 22.80 -2.87
N GLY A 186 11.60 22.39 -4.13
CA GLY A 186 12.30 21.24 -4.69
C GLY A 186 13.83 21.37 -4.62
N GLN A 187 14.37 22.57 -4.83
CA GLN A 187 15.80 22.84 -4.73
C GLN A 187 16.31 22.73 -3.27
N GLU A 188 15.61 23.32 -2.30
CA GLU A 188 15.99 23.21 -0.88
C GLU A 188 15.94 21.76 -0.40
N PHE A 189 14.91 21.02 -0.84
CA PHE A 189 14.79 19.60 -0.53
C PHE A 189 15.89 18.76 -1.19
N ALA A 190 16.35 19.11 -2.40
CA ALA A 190 17.47 18.42 -3.03
C ALA A 190 18.77 18.56 -2.22
N ASP A 191 19.08 19.76 -1.71
CA ASP A 191 20.25 19.96 -0.85
C ASP A 191 20.17 19.11 0.44
N PHE A 192 18.98 19.06 1.06
CA PHE A 192 18.71 18.21 2.23
C PHE A 192 18.81 16.71 1.91
N TYR A 193 18.27 16.27 0.76
CA TYR A 193 18.33 14.90 0.29
C TYR A 193 19.78 14.47 0.05
N ILE A 194 20.58 15.27 -0.66
CA ILE A 194 21.99 14.99 -0.94
C ILE A 194 22.80 14.87 0.34
N ARG A 195 22.58 15.80 1.30
CA ARG A 195 23.24 15.78 2.61
C ARG A 195 22.96 14.45 3.33
N THR A 196 21.70 14.06 3.41
CA THR A 196 21.26 12.84 4.08
C THR A 196 21.75 11.58 3.36
N ALA A 197 21.64 11.52 2.03
CA ALA A 197 22.08 10.42 1.18
C ALA A 197 23.58 10.14 1.34
N LYS A 198 24.42 11.19 1.38
CA LYS A 198 25.87 11.07 1.60
C LYS A 198 26.19 10.43 2.95
N ILE A 199 25.45 10.77 4.00
CA ILE A 199 25.64 10.19 5.33
C ILE A 199 25.29 8.71 5.31
N ILE A 200 24.12 8.36 4.77
CA ILE A 200 23.68 6.96 4.67
C ILE A 200 24.71 6.14 3.89
N ARG A 201 25.15 6.59 2.71
CA ARG A 201 26.16 5.89 1.89
C ARG A 201 27.54 5.84 2.54
N SER A 202 27.89 6.79 3.42
CA SER A 202 29.15 6.74 4.18
C SER A 202 29.16 5.61 5.22
N VAL A 203 28.01 5.30 5.81
CA VAL A 203 27.85 4.25 6.82
C VAL A 203 27.57 2.90 6.15
N GLN A 204 26.63 2.89 5.20
CA GLN A 204 26.16 1.71 4.49
C GLN A 204 26.29 1.94 2.96
N PRO A 205 27.47 1.68 2.36
CA PRO A 205 27.74 1.99 0.94
C PRO A 205 26.79 1.33 -0.07
N LYS A 206 26.12 0.24 0.31
CA LYS A 206 25.17 -0.51 -0.53
C LYS A 206 23.70 -0.24 -0.19
N ALA A 207 23.41 0.72 0.69
CA ALA A 207 22.04 1.14 1.00
C ALA A 207 21.30 1.54 -0.29
N ARG A 208 20.05 1.09 -0.44
CA ARG A 208 19.12 1.65 -1.44
C ARG A 208 18.48 2.90 -0.86
N LEU A 209 18.51 3.98 -1.61
CA LEU A 209 18.01 5.29 -1.24
C LEU A 209 16.74 5.59 -2.01
N LEU A 210 15.68 5.84 -1.26
CA LEU A 210 14.35 6.13 -1.77
C LEU A 210 14.06 7.63 -1.57
N ALA A 211 13.51 8.27 -2.59
CA ALA A 211 13.32 9.71 -2.62
C ALA A 211 11.86 10.12 -2.54
N LEU A 212 11.62 11.15 -1.72
CA LEU A 212 10.45 12.03 -1.66
C LEU A 212 9.21 11.44 -0.98
N GLY A 213 8.76 10.24 -1.36
CA GLY A 213 7.39 9.82 -1.02
C GLY A 213 6.39 10.89 -1.46
N ILE A 214 6.46 11.33 -2.71
CA ILE A 214 5.78 12.57 -3.15
C ILE A 214 4.24 12.43 -3.10
N ALA A 215 3.55 13.41 -2.51
CA ALA A 215 2.10 13.38 -2.35
C ALA A 215 1.39 13.63 -3.68
N GLY A 216 1.73 14.77 -4.29
CA GLY A 216 1.20 15.19 -5.58
C GLY A 216 1.79 14.36 -6.72
N VAL A 217 0.94 13.89 -7.61
CA VAL A 217 1.36 13.22 -8.85
C VAL A 217 0.69 13.96 -10.02
N PRO A 218 1.46 14.57 -10.95
CA PRO A 218 2.89 14.39 -11.18
C PRO A 218 3.82 15.39 -10.46
N ARG A 219 3.28 16.49 -9.92
CA ARG A 219 4.00 17.54 -9.17
C ARG A 219 5.33 17.99 -9.82
N LEU A 220 5.31 18.20 -11.13
CA LEU A 220 6.52 18.52 -11.91
C LEU A 220 7.18 19.81 -11.44
N GLU A 221 6.42 20.79 -10.96
CA GLU A 221 6.92 22.06 -10.45
C GLU A 221 7.78 21.92 -9.17
N PHE A 222 7.64 20.81 -8.45
CA PHE A 222 8.53 20.44 -7.34
C PHE A 222 9.69 19.55 -7.82
N LEU A 223 9.39 18.58 -8.70
CA LEU A 223 10.38 17.62 -9.20
C LEU A 223 11.47 18.24 -10.08
N GLU A 224 11.12 19.20 -10.94
CA GLU A 224 12.06 19.86 -11.83
C GLU A 224 13.21 20.54 -11.08
N PRO A 225 12.96 21.48 -10.14
CA PRO A 225 14.05 22.09 -9.38
C PRO A 225 14.79 21.08 -8.47
N PHE A 226 14.12 20.01 -8.01
CA PHE A 226 14.77 18.94 -7.26
C PHE A 226 15.79 18.16 -8.10
N LEU A 227 15.41 17.74 -9.31
CA LEU A 227 16.25 16.95 -10.21
C LEU A 227 17.36 17.79 -10.86
N GLU A 228 17.07 19.03 -11.26
CA GLU A 228 18.11 19.94 -11.77
C GLU A 228 19.16 20.21 -10.68
N ARG A 229 18.76 20.42 -9.43
CA ARG A 229 19.71 20.61 -8.34
C ARG A 229 20.58 19.37 -8.09
N LEU A 230 20.01 18.17 -8.14
CA LEU A 230 20.79 16.92 -8.06
C LEU A 230 21.79 16.80 -9.21
N LYS A 231 21.38 17.15 -10.43
CA LYS A 231 22.23 17.14 -11.62
C LYS A 231 23.40 18.12 -11.48
N GLU A 232 23.14 19.36 -11.06
CA GLU A 232 24.18 20.37 -10.77
C GLU A 232 25.24 19.85 -9.78
N GLN A 233 24.80 19.05 -8.80
CA GLN A 233 25.65 18.49 -7.75
C GLN A 233 26.24 17.12 -8.11
N ASN A 234 26.06 16.62 -9.34
CA ASN A 234 26.45 15.27 -9.78
C ASN A 234 25.94 14.16 -8.85
N ALA A 235 24.69 14.30 -8.42
CA ALA A 235 24.07 13.53 -7.33
C ALA A 235 22.82 12.73 -7.78
N LEU A 236 22.51 12.70 -9.08
CA LEU A 236 21.36 11.93 -9.61
C LEU A 236 21.43 10.42 -9.29
N ASP A 237 22.64 9.86 -9.15
CA ASP A 237 22.86 8.46 -8.80
C ASP A 237 22.57 8.14 -7.32
N PHE A 238 22.25 9.14 -6.49
CA PHE A 238 21.75 8.88 -5.13
C PHE A 238 20.29 8.47 -5.10
N ILE A 239 19.53 8.59 -6.20
CA ILE A 239 18.14 8.10 -6.25
C ILE A 239 18.14 6.70 -6.85
N ASP A 240 18.01 5.69 -6.00
CA ASP A 240 17.77 4.30 -6.46
C ASP A 240 16.29 4.11 -6.82
N VAL A 241 15.39 4.67 -6.01
CA VAL A 241 13.93 4.59 -6.19
C VAL A 241 13.29 5.96 -5.96
N LEU A 242 12.36 6.35 -6.82
CA LEU A 242 11.45 7.45 -6.54
C LEU A 242 10.11 6.88 -6.05
N THR A 243 9.71 7.28 -4.85
CA THR A 243 8.45 6.86 -4.21
C THR A 243 7.38 7.93 -4.35
N TYR A 244 6.13 7.50 -4.53
CA TYR A 244 4.99 8.41 -4.69
C TYR A 244 3.71 7.83 -4.10
N HIS A 245 2.78 8.70 -3.71
CA HIS A 245 1.54 8.30 -3.04
C HIS A 245 0.33 8.45 -3.98
N GLY A 246 0.00 9.66 -4.46
CA GLY A 246 -0.94 9.85 -5.58
C GLY A 246 -2.30 9.16 -5.43
N TYR A 247 -3.11 9.58 -4.45
CA TYR A 247 -4.44 9.04 -4.19
C TYR A 247 -5.48 9.47 -5.23
N ALA A 248 -6.28 8.53 -5.71
CA ALA A 248 -7.45 8.78 -6.55
C ALA A 248 -8.64 7.90 -6.13
N PRO A 249 -9.89 8.38 -6.19
CA PRO A 249 -11.05 7.57 -5.86
C PRO A 249 -11.18 6.34 -6.77
N ASN A 250 -10.90 6.50 -8.07
CA ASN A 250 -10.70 5.37 -8.97
C ASN A 250 -9.18 5.17 -9.15
N PRO A 251 -8.57 4.09 -8.63
CA PRO A 251 -7.12 3.92 -8.69
C PRO A 251 -6.61 3.77 -10.13
N ASP A 252 -7.46 3.32 -11.06
CA ASP A 252 -7.11 3.18 -12.47
C ASP A 252 -6.86 4.53 -13.18
N THR A 253 -7.40 5.63 -12.64
CA THR A 253 -7.22 6.97 -13.21
C THR A 253 -5.89 7.63 -12.86
N SER A 254 -5.11 7.04 -11.95
CA SER A 254 -3.82 7.60 -11.52
C SER A 254 -2.71 7.44 -12.56
N TYR A 255 -2.78 6.40 -13.41
CA TYR A 255 -1.65 5.98 -14.26
C TYR A 255 -1.18 7.01 -15.31
N PRO A 256 -2.05 7.79 -15.98
CA PRO A 256 -1.57 8.81 -16.92
C PRO A 256 -0.60 9.81 -16.28
N LYS A 257 -0.90 10.28 -15.07
CA LYS A 257 -0.04 11.22 -14.34
C LYS A 257 1.18 10.54 -13.73
N ILE A 258 1.07 9.27 -13.31
CA ILE A 258 2.24 8.48 -12.88
C ILE A 258 3.21 8.30 -14.04
N GLU A 259 2.72 7.99 -15.24
CA GLU A 259 3.56 7.80 -16.43
C GLU A 259 4.19 9.12 -16.91
N GLU A 260 3.45 10.23 -16.86
CA GLU A 260 4.01 11.57 -17.08
C GLU A 260 5.20 11.85 -16.15
N MET A 261 5.04 11.52 -14.86
CA MET A 261 6.11 11.65 -13.87
C MET A 261 7.29 10.70 -14.14
N ARG A 262 7.04 9.43 -14.49
CA ARG A 262 8.10 8.46 -14.86
C ARG A 262 8.93 8.94 -16.02
N GLN A 263 8.27 9.35 -17.10
CA GLN A 263 8.93 9.87 -18.29
C GLN A 263 9.70 11.15 -17.98
N PHE A 264 9.18 12.03 -17.11
CA PHE A 264 9.91 13.21 -16.69
C PHE A 264 11.20 12.88 -15.94
N VAL A 265 11.13 12.02 -14.92
CA VAL A 265 12.30 11.61 -14.11
C VAL A 265 13.34 10.86 -14.95
N TRP A 266 12.90 9.98 -15.85
CA TRP A 266 13.80 9.21 -16.70
C TRP A 266 14.54 10.03 -17.77
N LYS A 267 14.11 11.28 -18.05
CA LYS A 267 14.94 12.23 -18.81
C LYS A 267 16.24 12.59 -18.08
N TYR A 268 16.23 12.55 -16.75
CA TYR A 268 17.41 12.81 -15.92
C TYR A 268 18.21 11.54 -15.66
N ASN A 269 17.55 10.45 -15.26
CA ASN A 269 18.20 9.16 -15.04
C ASN A 269 17.25 7.98 -15.32
N PRO A 270 17.41 7.24 -16.43
CA PRO A 270 16.52 6.14 -16.80
C PRO A 270 16.66 4.91 -15.89
N LYS A 271 17.64 4.87 -14.98
CA LYS A 271 17.84 3.76 -14.04
C LYS A 271 16.97 3.87 -12.79
N VAL A 272 16.37 5.03 -12.52
CA VAL A 272 15.55 5.25 -11.33
C VAL A 272 14.35 4.31 -11.36
N GLU A 273 14.24 3.47 -10.34
CA GLU A 273 13.07 2.61 -10.15
C GLU A 273 11.89 3.43 -9.59
N PHE A 274 10.67 2.94 -9.79
CA PHE A 274 9.45 3.57 -9.27
C PHE A 274 8.73 2.64 -8.31
N MET A 275 8.25 3.22 -7.21
CA MET A 275 7.50 2.50 -6.20
C MET A 275 6.32 3.35 -5.72
N GLN A 276 5.15 2.74 -5.68
CA GLN A 276 4.03 3.30 -4.97
C GLN A 276 4.29 3.12 -3.46
N GLY A 277 4.45 4.23 -2.72
CA GLY A 277 4.94 4.25 -1.33
C GLY A 277 3.88 4.30 -0.24
N GLU A 278 2.68 4.82 -0.53
CA GLU A 278 1.55 4.90 0.40
C GLU A 278 0.19 5.03 -0.34
N ASN A 279 -0.65 3.99 -0.36
CA ASN A 279 -2.01 4.05 -0.91
C ASN A 279 -2.92 2.97 -0.34
N GLY A 280 -4.18 3.34 -0.15
CA GLY A 280 -5.27 2.46 0.27
C GLY A 280 -6.58 3.23 0.32
N ALA A 281 -7.69 2.50 0.38
CA ALA A 281 -9.01 3.09 0.54
C ALA A 281 -9.52 2.96 1.99
N PRO A 282 -10.29 3.94 2.52
CA PRO A 282 -11.00 3.77 3.78
C PRO A 282 -11.98 2.59 3.74
N SER A 283 -12.40 2.11 4.91
CA SER A 283 -13.30 0.95 5.03
C SER A 283 -14.66 1.29 5.66
N THR A 284 -14.96 2.58 5.83
CA THR A 284 -16.17 3.06 6.52
C THR A 284 -16.78 4.25 5.79
N PRO A 285 -18.07 4.58 6.04
CA PRO A 285 -18.71 5.76 5.48
C PRO A 285 -17.94 7.06 5.76
N SER A 286 -18.18 8.06 4.91
CA SER A 286 -17.51 9.37 4.94
C SER A 286 -17.64 10.12 6.27
N ALA A 287 -18.71 9.84 7.03
CA ALA A 287 -18.95 10.40 8.35
C ALA A 287 -18.03 9.85 9.46
N VAL A 288 -17.32 8.74 9.21
CA VAL A 288 -16.53 8.02 10.23
C VAL A 288 -15.03 8.18 9.99
N THR A 289 -14.58 7.99 8.75
CA THR A 289 -13.13 7.99 8.43
C THR A 289 -12.57 9.39 8.24
N ILE A 290 -11.27 9.54 8.52
CA ILE A 290 -10.50 10.73 8.15
C ILE A 290 -9.40 10.40 7.13
N GLY A 291 -8.60 11.41 6.76
CA GLY A 291 -7.48 11.26 5.81
C GLY A 291 -7.89 11.32 4.33
N ALA A 292 -6.98 10.90 3.45
CA ALA A 292 -7.22 10.85 2.01
C ALA A 292 -8.47 10.01 1.67
N LEU A 293 -9.21 10.42 0.63
CA LEU A 293 -10.43 9.76 0.15
C LEU A 293 -11.63 9.76 1.12
N ARG A 294 -11.57 10.49 2.24
CA ARG A 294 -12.66 10.53 3.25
C ARG A 294 -13.99 11.08 2.77
N GLN A 295 -14.00 11.85 1.68
CA GLN A 295 -15.20 12.51 1.14
C GLN A 295 -16.18 11.53 0.45
N PHE A 296 -15.87 10.25 0.45
CA PHE A 296 -16.66 9.21 -0.20
C PHE A 296 -17.09 8.17 0.82
N ASP A 297 -18.26 7.57 0.60
CA ASP A 297 -18.68 6.42 1.39
C ASP A 297 -17.95 5.17 0.93
N TRP A 298 -17.36 4.48 1.91
CA TRP A 298 -16.65 3.23 1.73
C TRP A 298 -17.22 2.14 2.65
N SER A 299 -16.92 0.90 2.31
CA SER A 299 -17.13 -0.29 3.10
C SER A 299 -15.86 -1.14 3.06
N GLU A 300 -15.81 -2.21 3.87
CA GLU A 300 -14.71 -3.18 3.75
C GLU A 300 -14.66 -3.85 2.37
N LEU A 301 -15.80 -3.94 1.66
CA LEU A 301 -15.83 -4.51 0.32
C LEU A 301 -15.25 -3.53 -0.70
N SER A 302 -15.69 -2.27 -0.72
CA SER A 302 -15.14 -1.27 -1.64
C SER A 302 -13.67 -0.93 -1.33
N GLN A 303 -13.24 -1.02 -0.07
CA GLN A 303 -11.82 -1.03 0.31
C GLN A 303 -11.07 -2.17 -0.38
N ALA A 304 -11.48 -3.42 -0.16
CA ALA A 304 -10.80 -4.59 -0.71
C ALA A 304 -10.73 -4.54 -2.25
N LYS A 305 -11.81 -4.11 -2.91
CA LYS A 305 -11.83 -3.91 -4.37
C LYS A 305 -10.81 -2.86 -4.81
N TRP A 306 -10.76 -1.71 -4.12
CA TRP A 306 -9.84 -0.62 -4.45
C TRP A 306 -8.39 -1.05 -4.28
N ASP A 307 -8.08 -1.68 -3.14
CA ASP A 307 -6.72 -2.15 -2.81
C ASP A 307 -6.23 -3.16 -3.85
N LEU A 308 -7.06 -4.14 -4.22
CA LEU A 308 -6.73 -5.11 -5.26
C LEU A 308 -6.44 -4.42 -6.61
N ARG A 309 -7.30 -3.49 -7.04
CA ARG A 309 -7.10 -2.77 -8.31
C ARG A 309 -5.80 -1.97 -8.31
N ARG A 310 -5.47 -1.31 -7.19
CA ARG A 310 -4.21 -0.56 -7.10
C ARG A 310 -3.01 -1.49 -7.14
N MET A 311 -2.98 -2.51 -6.28
CA MET A 311 -1.89 -3.49 -6.19
C MET A 311 -1.60 -4.16 -7.55
N LEU A 312 -2.64 -4.67 -8.21
CA LEU A 312 -2.46 -5.41 -9.46
C LEU A 312 -2.30 -4.50 -10.68
N GLY A 313 -2.80 -3.27 -10.63
CA GLY A 313 -2.54 -2.28 -11.68
C GLY A 313 -1.11 -1.72 -11.63
N ASP A 314 -0.53 -1.55 -10.44
CA ASP A 314 0.88 -1.19 -10.26
C ASP A 314 1.77 -2.36 -10.70
N HIS A 315 1.52 -3.57 -10.18
CA HIS A 315 2.32 -4.76 -10.48
C HIS A 315 2.30 -5.12 -11.98
N GLY A 316 1.14 -5.01 -12.63
CA GLY A 316 0.99 -5.17 -14.07
C GLY A 316 1.77 -4.15 -14.92
N ARG A 317 2.22 -3.03 -14.33
CA ARG A 317 3.04 -1.98 -14.95
C ARG A 317 4.51 -2.00 -14.47
N GLY A 318 4.89 -3.04 -13.74
CA GLY A 318 6.24 -3.19 -13.20
C GLY A 318 6.56 -2.22 -12.06
N ILE A 319 5.54 -1.79 -11.32
CA ILE A 319 5.67 -0.89 -10.17
C ILE A 319 5.48 -1.72 -8.89
N ALA A 320 6.40 -1.57 -7.94
CA ALA A 320 6.23 -2.14 -6.60
C ALA A 320 5.22 -1.33 -5.79
N THR A 321 4.44 -2.00 -4.93
CA THR A 321 3.33 -1.39 -4.17
C THR A 321 3.53 -1.57 -2.68
N ASN A 322 3.27 -0.49 -1.94
CA ASN A 322 3.09 -0.51 -0.49
C ASN A 322 1.61 -0.25 -0.15
N LEU A 323 0.93 -1.31 0.29
CA LEU A 323 -0.46 -1.23 0.71
C LEU A 323 -0.57 -0.48 2.04
N PHE A 324 -1.15 0.72 2.00
CA PHE A 324 -1.37 1.55 3.18
C PHE A 324 -2.75 1.25 3.78
N THR A 325 -2.86 0.63 4.95
CA THR A 325 -1.79 0.24 5.89
C THR A 325 -2.20 -1.03 6.65
N ILE A 326 -1.34 -1.60 7.49
CA ILE A 326 -1.65 -2.86 8.20
C ILE A 326 -2.84 -2.73 9.16
N SER A 327 -2.95 -1.63 9.92
CA SER A 327 -3.98 -1.44 10.95
C SER A 327 -4.59 -0.04 10.88
N ASP A 328 -5.83 0.11 11.35
CA ASP A 328 -6.46 1.42 11.45
C ASP A 328 -5.62 2.38 12.32
N ILE A 329 -5.61 3.66 11.94
CA ILE A 329 -4.73 4.67 12.52
C ILE A 329 -5.56 5.62 13.38
N HIS A 330 -5.18 5.80 14.64
CA HIS A 330 -5.88 6.64 15.61
C HIS A 330 -5.15 7.97 15.82
N TYR A 331 -5.71 9.03 15.25
CA TYR A 331 -5.18 10.38 15.41
C TYR A 331 -5.78 11.04 16.64
N ALA A 332 -4.94 11.71 17.42
CA ALA A 332 -5.28 12.36 18.67
C ALA A 332 -5.55 13.86 18.49
N ALA A 333 -6.11 14.48 19.53
CA ALA A 333 -6.27 15.94 19.55
C ALA A 333 -4.90 16.64 19.51
N GLY A 334 -4.76 17.67 18.66
CA GLY A 334 -3.49 18.38 18.45
C GLY A 334 -2.74 17.97 17.18
N ASP A 335 -3.15 16.86 16.56
CA ASP A 335 -2.67 16.46 15.24
C ASP A 335 -3.28 17.32 14.11
N HIS A 336 -2.76 17.15 12.89
CA HIS A 336 -3.31 17.82 11.70
C HIS A 336 -4.73 17.33 11.33
N MET A 337 -5.18 16.23 11.92
CA MET A 337 -6.55 15.71 11.87
C MET A 337 -6.85 14.91 13.14
N VAL A 338 -8.13 14.72 13.48
CA VAL A 338 -8.54 13.97 14.70
C VAL A 338 -9.55 12.89 14.32
N GLY A 339 -9.40 11.68 14.86
CA GLY A 339 -10.29 10.54 14.60
C GLY A 339 -9.56 9.32 14.05
N VAL A 340 -10.30 8.40 13.44
CA VAL A 340 -9.75 7.13 12.93
C VAL A 340 -9.66 7.17 11.40
N ASN A 341 -8.47 6.91 10.86
CA ASN A 341 -8.31 6.66 9.43
C ASN A 341 -8.47 5.15 9.19
N THR A 342 -9.58 4.77 8.55
CA THR A 342 -10.01 3.37 8.48
C THR A 342 -9.42 2.60 7.30
N LYS A 343 -8.26 3.05 6.78
CA LYS A 343 -7.52 2.38 5.69
C LYS A 343 -6.81 1.10 6.12
N GLY A 344 -6.71 0.83 7.42
CA GLY A 344 -6.11 -0.39 7.91
C GLY A 344 -6.78 -1.62 7.32
N ILE A 345 -6.00 -2.63 6.93
CA ILE A 345 -6.55 -3.94 6.55
C ILE A 345 -6.92 -4.79 7.79
N LEU A 346 -6.48 -4.37 8.97
CA LEU A 346 -6.93 -4.85 10.27
C LEU A 346 -7.77 -3.77 10.97
N LYS A 347 -8.93 -4.17 11.48
CA LYS A 347 -9.77 -3.31 12.32
C LYS A 347 -9.22 -3.28 13.74
N THR A 348 -9.21 -2.10 14.34
CA THR A 348 -8.68 -1.87 15.70
C THR A 348 -9.76 -1.40 16.66
N ASN A 349 -9.57 -1.69 17.95
CA ASN A 349 -10.25 -1.01 19.05
C ASN A 349 -9.69 0.40 19.26
N PRO A 350 -10.37 1.27 20.05
CA PRO A 350 -9.86 2.61 20.38
C PRO A 350 -8.51 2.64 21.11
N ASP A 351 -8.11 1.54 21.77
CA ASP A 351 -6.80 1.38 22.42
C ASP A 351 -5.70 0.87 21.45
N LYS A 352 -6.01 0.82 20.14
CA LYS A 352 -5.16 0.34 19.04
C LYS A 352 -4.94 -1.18 19.01
N THR A 353 -5.52 -1.95 19.92
CA THR A 353 -5.50 -3.41 19.83
C THR A 353 -6.29 -3.91 18.62
N ILE A 354 -5.89 -5.04 18.04
CA ILE A 354 -6.56 -5.58 16.85
C ILE A 354 -7.87 -6.27 17.26
N GLU A 355 -8.99 -5.79 16.71
CA GLU A 355 -10.31 -6.42 16.87
C GLU A 355 -10.43 -7.65 15.96
N ARG A 356 -10.12 -7.47 14.66
CA ARG A 356 -10.16 -8.53 13.65
C ARG A 356 -9.53 -8.12 12.31
N PRO A 357 -9.15 -9.07 11.45
CA PRO A 357 -8.92 -8.78 10.03
C PRO A 357 -10.18 -8.26 9.32
N LYS A 358 -9.99 -7.35 8.36
CA LYS A 358 -11.02 -6.92 7.40
C LYS A 358 -10.98 -7.78 6.14
N LEU A 359 -11.97 -7.60 5.25
CA LEU A 359 -11.96 -8.25 3.93
C LEU A 359 -10.67 -7.97 3.14
N ALA A 360 -10.16 -6.73 3.21
CA ALA A 360 -8.95 -6.31 2.53
C ALA A 360 -7.71 -7.13 2.95
N TYR A 361 -7.63 -7.58 4.22
CA TYR A 361 -6.52 -8.44 4.67
C TYR A 361 -6.49 -9.77 3.92
N LYS A 362 -7.67 -10.39 3.74
CA LYS A 362 -7.77 -11.66 3.01
C LYS A 362 -7.53 -11.48 1.53
N ALA A 363 -8.07 -10.42 0.94
CA ALA A 363 -7.81 -10.08 -0.46
C ALA A 363 -6.31 -9.87 -0.74
N ALA A 364 -5.63 -9.08 0.09
CA ALA A 364 -4.19 -8.87 -0.01
C ALA A 364 -3.40 -10.18 0.18
N GLN A 365 -3.80 -11.01 1.16
CA GLN A 365 -3.20 -12.32 1.41
C GLN A 365 -3.28 -13.26 0.18
N HIS A 366 -4.39 -13.26 -0.56
CA HIS A 366 -4.50 -14.02 -1.82
C HIS A 366 -3.52 -13.52 -2.88
N VAL A 367 -3.39 -12.19 -3.05
CA VAL A 367 -2.45 -11.61 -4.01
C VAL A 367 -1.00 -11.93 -3.62
N PHE A 368 -0.62 -11.71 -2.36
CA PHE A 368 0.75 -11.97 -1.90
C PHE A 368 1.15 -13.44 -2.01
N THR A 369 0.18 -14.34 -1.86
CA THR A 369 0.37 -15.79 -2.03
C THR A 369 0.64 -16.19 -3.48
N ILE A 370 -0.10 -15.62 -4.43
CA ILE A 370 -0.09 -16.01 -5.85
C ILE A 370 1.02 -15.29 -6.62
N PHE A 371 1.19 -14.00 -6.37
CA PHE A 371 2.10 -13.12 -7.11
C PHE A 371 3.42 -12.96 -6.37
N ASP A 372 4.16 -14.05 -6.19
CA ASP A 372 5.53 -13.97 -5.68
C ASP A 372 6.53 -13.70 -6.82
N ALA A 373 7.82 -13.62 -6.47
CA ALA A 373 8.87 -13.33 -7.42
C ALA A 373 9.01 -14.36 -8.56
N ASP A 374 8.41 -15.56 -8.47
CA ASP A 374 8.42 -16.54 -9.55
C ASP A 374 7.33 -16.28 -10.61
N LEU A 375 6.35 -15.39 -10.37
CA LEU A 375 5.30 -15.02 -11.31
C LEU A 375 5.51 -13.59 -11.85
N GLU A 376 6.11 -13.48 -13.03
CA GLU A 376 6.55 -12.19 -13.59
C GLU A 376 5.50 -11.55 -14.51
N ALA A 377 5.24 -10.26 -14.32
CA ALA A 377 4.44 -9.45 -15.25
C ALA A 377 5.09 -9.41 -16.64
N GLN A 378 4.29 -9.59 -17.68
CA GLN A 378 4.74 -9.53 -19.07
C GLN A 378 4.43 -8.12 -19.61
N LEU A 379 5.36 -7.17 -19.40
CA LEU A 379 5.12 -5.74 -19.66
C LEU A 379 4.88 -5.41 -21.14
N ASP A 380 5.45 -6.21 -22.05
CA ASP A 380 5.28 -6.04 -23.51
C ASP A 380 4.06 -6.81 -24.06
N GLN A 381 3.30 -7.47 -23.18
CA GLN A 381 2.15 -8.28 -23.56
C GLN A 381 0.87 -7.73 -22.95
N VAL A 382 -0.01 -7.22 -23.81
CA VAL A 382 -1.33 -6.74 -23.41
C VAL A 382 -2.41 -7.74 -23.83
N PRO A 383 -3.08 -8.44 -22.90
CA PRO A 383 -4.27 -9.21 -23.21
C PRO A 383 -5.34 -8.32 -23.84
N THR A 384 -6.07 -8.85 -24.82
CA THR A 384 -7.16 -8.12 -25.46
C THR A 384 -8.51 -8.59 -24.94
N THR A 385 -9.40 -7.64 -24.64
CA THR A 385 -10.78 -7.91 -24.22
C THR A 385 -11.75 -7.39 -25.28
N ASN A 386 -12.99 -7.90 -25.30
CA ASN A 386 -14.07 -7.35 -26.13
C ASN A 386 -14.86 -6.23 -25.44
N GLN A 387 -14.30 -5.62 -24.39
CA GLN A 387 -14.93 -4.60 -23.54
C GLN A 387 -13.96 -3.43 -23.35
N GLU A 388 -14.38 -2.19 -23.63
CA GLU A 388 -13.48 -1.03 -23.68
C GLU A 388 -12.92 -0.60 -22.31
N LYS A 389 -13.71 -0.76 -21.24
CA LYS A 389 -13.38 -0.22 -19.91
C LYS A 389 -12.82 -1.27 -18.97
N GLN A 390 -11.90 -2.09 -19.47
CA GLN A 390 -11.28 -3.15 -18.71
C GLN A 390 -9.76 -3.06 -18.70
N SER A 391 -9.19 -3.30 -17.54
CA SER A 391 -7.76 -3.49 -17.36
C SER A 391 -7.46 -4.99 -17.47
N ALA A 392 -6.38 -5.36 -18.17
CA ALA A 392 -5.91 -6.73 -18.22
C ALA A 392 -4.37 -6.78 -18.27
N PHE A 393 -3.78 -7.69 -17.49
CA PHE A 393 -2.33 -7.88 -17.40
C PHE A 393 -1.98 -9.36 -17.46
N ALA A 394 -0.96 -9.70 -18.25
CA ALA A 394 -0.45 -11.07 -18.36
C ALA A 394 0.75 -11.29 -17.43
N TYR A 395 0.84 -12.51 -16.92
CA TYR A 395 1.94 -12.97 -16.08
C TYR A 395 2.42 -14.33 -16.54
N LYS A 396 3.71 -14.60 -16.34
CA LYS A 396 4.33 -15.88 -16.69
C LYS A 396 5.16 -16.40 -15.52
N HIS A 397 4.91 -17.65 -15.15
CA HIS A 397 5.69 -18.29 -14.11
C HIS A 397 7.06 -18.73 -14.65
N LYS A 398 8.16 -18.31 -14.01
CA LYS A 398 9.53 -18.45 -14.54
C LYS A 398 9.93 -19.88 -14.87
N LYS A 399 9.55 -20.84 -14.02
CA LYS A 399 9.99 -22.25 -14.15
C LYS A 399 9.06 -23.08 -15.02
N SER A 400 7.75 -22.93 -14.84
CA SER A 400 6.75 -23.77 -15.53
C SER A 400 6.34 -23.20 -16.88
N GLY A 401 6.56 -21.89 -17.11
CA GLY A 401 6.11 -21.18 -18.30
C GLY A 401 4.60 -20.97 -18.37
N GLN A 402 3.85 -21.35 -17.33
CA GLN A 402 2.39 -21.22 -17.28
C GLN A 402 1.98 -19.77 -17.11
N THR A 403 0.79 -19.46 -17.62
CA THR A 403 0.27 -18.10 -17.71
C THR A 403 -0.81 -17.83 -16.67
N ALA A 404 -0.83 -16.59 -16.20
CA ALA A 404 -1.90 -16.00 -15.42
C ALA A 404 -2.31 -14.67 -16.07
N VAL A 405 -3.57 -14.27 -15.91
CA VAL A 405 -4.13 -13.01 -16.40
C VAL A 405 -5.02 -12.42 -15.32
N THR A 406 -4.70 -11.22 -14.86
CA THR A 406 -5.62 -10.43 -14.04
C THR A 406 -6.47 -9.56 -14.93
N LEU A 407 -7.75 -9.42 -14.61
CA LEU A 407 -8.67 -8.59 -15.38
C LEU A 407 -9.78 -7.99 -14.49
N TRP A 408 -10.21 -6.77 -14.80
CA TRP A 408 -11.32 -6.10 -14.10
C TRP A 408 -11.92 -4.98 -14.94
N ASN A 409 -13.15 -4.63 -14.65
CA ASN A 409 -13.76 -3.39 -15.12
C ASN A 409 -13.21 -2.20 -14.31
N HIS A 410 -12.67 -1.20 -15.01
CA HIS A 410 -12.08 0.01 -14.44
C HIS A 410 -12.91 1.29 -14.67
N GLU A 411 -14.14 1.17 -15.17
CA GLU A 411 -14.97 2.29 -15.61
C GLU A 411 -15.18 3.36 -14.53
N ALA A 412 -15.39 2.92 -13.30
CA ALA A 412 -15.71 3.78 -12.17
C ALA A 412 -14.98 3.32 -10.91
N ARG A 413 -15.06 4.17 -9.87
CA ARG A 413 -14.69 3.78 -8.50
C ARG A 413 -15.38 2.46 -8.14
N PRO A 414 -14.71 1.54 -7.42
CA PRO A 414 -15.35 0.34 -6.91
C PRO A 414 -16.69 0.63 -6.23
N ALA A 415 -17.72 -0.09 -6.64
CA ALA A 415 -19.07 0.06 -6.13
C ALA A 415 -19.36 -1.04 -5.08
N GLU A 416 -20.33 -0.79 -4.20
CA GLU A 416 -20.82 -1.82 -3.27
C GLU A 416 -21.44 -3.01 -4.02
N THR A 417 -22.15 -2.73 -5.11
CA THR A 417 -22.75 -3.73 -5.99
C THR A 417 -22.27 -3.53 -7.42
N PHE A 418 -21.98 -4.63 -8.10
CA PHE A 418 -21.61 -4.64 -9.50
C PHE A 418 -22.03 -5.95 -10.14
N THR A 419 -22.61 -5.89 -11.33
CA THR A 419 -22.96 -7.08 -12.11
C THR A 419 -21.78 -7.46 -12.99
N PRO A 420 -21.13 -8.63 -12.76
CA PRO A 420 -19.99 -9.02 -13.57
C PRO A 420 -20.33 -9.09 -15.07
N GLN A 421 -19.43 -8.58 -15.90
CA GLN A 421 -19.59 -8.51 -17.35
C GLN A 421 -19.04 -9.78 -18.01
N PRO A 422 -19.86 -10.57 -18.74
CA PRO A 422 -19.35 -11.68 -19.55
C PRO A 422 -18.38 -11.15 -20.61
N THR A 423 -17.13 -11.58 -20.51
CA THR A 423 -16.03 -11.05 -21.31
C THR A 423 -15.34 -12.15 -22.09
N GLN A 424 -14.98 -11.82 -23.33
CA GLN A 424 -13.99 -12.57 -24.10
C GLN A 424 -12.62 -11.93 -23.88
N VAL A 425 -11.63 -12.73 -23.49
CA VAL A 425 -10.24 -12.30 -23.35
C VAL A 425 -9.32 -13.19 -24.17
N THR A 426 -8.38 -12.58 -24.90
CA THR A 426 -7.36 -13.29 -25.68
C THR A 426 -5.96 -12.92 -25.18
N VAL A 427 -5.12 -13.94 -25.01
CA VAL A 427 -3.76 -13.79 -24.48
C VAL A 427 -2.83 -14.83 -25.11
N GLN A 428 -1.57 -14.47 -25.33
CA GLN A 428 -0.53 -15.45 -25.68
C GLN A 428 -0.04 -16.13 -24.40
N GLY A 429 0.17 -17.44 -24.41
CA GLY A 429 0.64 -18.08 -23.19
C GLY A 429 0.55 -19.59 -23.20
N SER A 430 0.53 -20.15 -22.00
CA SER A 430 0.36 -21.57 -21.76
C SER A 430 -0.59 -21.81 -20.59
N PHE A 431 -1.64 -22.56 -20.88
CA PHE A 431 -2.55 -23.10 -19.87
C PHE A 431 -2.75 -24.60 -20.14
N LYS A 432 -2.67 -25.41 -19.08
CA LYS A 432 -3.01 -26.84 -19.07
C LYS A 432 -4.41 -27.04 -18.52
N LYS A 433 -4.70 -26.47 -17.36
CA LYS A 433 -6.02 -26.54 -16.70
C LYS A 433 -6.41 -25.15 -16.21
N PRO A 434 -7.07 -24.34 -17.06
CA PRO A 434 -7.45 -22.99 -16.69
C PRO A 434 -8.49 -22.97 -15.56
N VAL A 435 -8.31 -22.05 -14.63
CA VAL A 435 -9.20 -21.78 -13.52
C VAL A 435 -9.47 -20.28 -13.41
N TYR A 436 -10.62 -19.95 -12.85
CA TYR A 436 -11.03 -18.60 -12.49
C TYR A 436 -10.91 -18.44 -10.97
N VAL A 437 -10.30 -17.36 -10.51
CA VAL A 437 -10.16 -17.04 -9.09
C VAL A 437 -10.81 -15.70 -8.81
N ASP A 438 -11.72 -15.70 -7.84
CA ASP A 438 -12.21 -14.49 -7.22
C ASP A 438 -11.23 -14.08 -6.12
N LEU A 439 -10.53 -12.96 -6.30
CA LEU A 439 -9.45 -12.55 -5.39
C LEU A 439 -9.95 -11.96 -4.06
N ILE A 440 -11.22 -11.58 -3.94
CA ILE A 440 -11.78 -11.14 -2.66
C ILE A 440 -12.06 -12.35 -1.78
N SER A 441 -12.80 -13.33 -2.30
CA SER A 441 -13.18 -14.53 -1.56
C SER A 441 -12.08 -15.59 -1.51
N GLY A 442 -11.11 -15.52 -2.43
CA GLY A 442 -10.08 -16.55 -2.63
C GLY A 442 -10.62 -17.84 -3.23
N LYS A 443 -11.87 -17.86 -3.70
CA LYS A 443 -12.51 -19.06 -4.27
C LYS A 443 -12.00 -19.32 -5.67
N VAL A 444 -11.71 -20.60 -5.94
CA VAL A 444 -11.20 -21.07 -7.23
C VAL A 444 -12.26 -21.91 -7.92
N TYR A 445 -12.48 -21.64 -9.20
CA TYR A 445 -13.51 -22.25 -10.01
C TYR A 445 -12.93 -22.81 -11.30
N GLU A 446 -13.51 -23.89 -11.78
CA GLU A 446 -13.20 -24.45 -13.09
C GLU A 446 -13.67 -23.51 -14.19
N VAL A 447 -12.82 -23.27 -15.21
CA VAL A 447 -13.26 -22.67 -16.47
C VAL A 447 -13.70 -23.79 -17.40
N PRO A 448 -15.00 -23.88 -17.78
CA PRO A 448 -15.51 -24.96 -18.62
C PRO A 448 -14.73 -25.07 -19.93
N LYS A 449 -14.51 -26.29 -20.43
CA LYS A 449 -13.78 -26.49 -21.68
C LYS A 449 -14.43 -25.79 -22.88
N ALA A 450 -15.75 -25.65 -22.88
CA ALA A 450 -16.49 -24.90 -23.90
C ALA A 450 -16.17 -23.39 -23.89
N ASN A 451 -15.68 -22.86 -22.77
CA ASN A 451 -15.41 -21.44 -22.57
C ASN A 451 -13.97 -21.05 -22.96
N TRP A 452 -13.16 -21.97 -23.51
CA TRP A 452 -11.84 -21.60 -24.01
C TRP A 452 -11.31 -22.48 -25.13
N LYS A 453 -10.57 -21.85 -26.05
CA LYS A 453 -9.89 -22.51 -27.16
C LYS A 453 -8.46 -22.03 -27.28
N LYS A 454 -7.62 -22.87 -27.88
CA LYS A 454 -6.21 -22.57 -28.18
C LYS A 454 -6.02 -22.56 -29.70
N SER A 455 -5.31 -21.56 -30.21
CA SER A 455 -4.85 -21.47 -31.60
C SER A 455 -3.39 -21.04 -31.61
N GLY A 456 -2.47 -21.95 -31.99
CA GLY A 456 -1.04 -21.73 -31.77
C GLY A 456 -0.73 -21.50 -30.28
N ASN A 457 -0.05 -20.40 -29.96
CA ASN A 457 0.19 -19.98 -28.56
C ASN A 457 -0.88 -19.04 -28.01
N SER A 458 -1.90 -18.71 -28.80
CA SER A 458 -3.00 -17.85 -28.40
C SER A 458 -4.09 -18.66 -27.70
N TYR A 459 -4.55 -18.16 -26.55
CA TYR A 459 -5.70 -18.68 -25.82
C TYR A 459 -6.80 -17.63 -25.84
N THR A 460 -8.00 -18.03 -26.25
CA THR A 460 -9.21 -17.20 -26.16
C THR A 460 -10.15 -17.83 -25.14
N PHE A 461 -10.49 -17.06 -24.11
CA PHE A 461 -11.50 -17.39 -23.11
C PHE A 461 -12.77 -16.60 -23.39
N THR A 462 -13.94 -17.19 -23.18
CA THR A 462 -15.26 -16.58 -23.43
C THR A 462 -16.14 -16.72 -22.20
N ASN A 463 -17.08 -15.81 -22.03
CA ASN A 463 -18.02 -15.79 -20.89
C ASN A 463 -17.30 -15.79 -19.54
N ILE A 464 -16.17 -15.08 -19.45
CA ILE A 464 -15.49 -14.87 -18.17
C ILE A 464 -16.24 -13.76 -17.42
N PRO A 465 -16.73 -14.00 -16.19
CA PRO A 465 -17.45 -12.99 -15.43
C PRO A 465 -16.47 -11.97 -14.85
N VAL A 466 -16.45 -10.75 -15.41
CA VAL A 466 -15.51 -9.70 -15.02
C VAL A 466 -16.17 -8.71 -14.09
N ALA A 467 -15.74 -8.71 -12.83
CA ALA A 467 -16.21 -7.77 -11.84
C ALA A 467 -15.49 -6.42 -11.92
N ASP A 468 -15.91 -5.49 -11.07
CA ASP A 468 -15.26 -4.19 -10.84
C ASP A 468 -14.12 -4.33 -9.81
N TYR A 469 -13.45 -5.47 -9.80
CA TYR A 469 -12.21 -5.73 -9.06
C TYR A 469 -11.45 -6.86 -9.75
N PRO A 470 -10.14 -6.98 -9.52
CA PRO A 470 -9.33 -8.00 -10.18
C PRO A 470 -9.86 -9.40 -9.90
N VAL A 471 -10.17 -10.10 -10.99
CA VAL A 471 -10.32 -11.55 -11.03
C VAL A 471 -9.12 -12.12 -11.75
N LEU A 472 -8.81 -13.39 -11.50
CA LEU A 472 -7.63 -14.04 -12.07
C LEU A 472 -8.04 -15.25 -12.90
N LEU A 473 -7.61 -15.27 -14.17
CA LEU A 473 -7.54 -16.48 -14.98
C LEU A 473 -6.13 -17.02 -14.88
N ALA A 474 -5.97 -18.23 -14.38
CA ALA A 474 -4.66 -18.84 -14.22
C ALA A 474 -4.69 -20.31 -14.64
N ASP A 475 -3.51 -20.87 -14.91
CA ASP A 475 -3.38 -22.32 -14.81
C ASP A 475 -3.52 -22.76 -13.34
N GLU A 476 -4.23 -23.85 -13.08
CA GLU A 476 -4.47 -24.39 -11.73
C GLU A 476 -3.17 -24.58 -10.94
N SER A 477 -2.06 -24.92 -11.60
CA SER A 477 -0.77 -25.12 -10.92
C SER A 477 -0.18 -23.86 -10.29
N LEU A 478 -0.72 -22.67 -10.61
CA LEU A 478 -0.27 -21.39 -10.05
C LEU A 478 -1.06 -20.96 -8.81
N VAL A 479 -2.18 -21.64 -8.52
CA VAL A 479 -3.07 -21.28 -7.41
C VAL A 479 -3.04 -22.40 -6.38
N TYR A 480 -2.26 -22.22 -5.32
CA TYR A 480 -2.05 -23.20 -4.26
C TYR A 480 -3.39 -23.60 -3.61
N LEU A 481 -4.00 -24.72 -3.98
CA LEU A 481 -5.35 -25.08 -3.52
C LEU A 481 -5.36 -25.72 -2.13
N THR A 482 -6.30 -25.31 -1.28
CA THR A 482 -6.84 -26.20 -0.23
C THR A 482 -7.92 -27.06 -0.87
N GLN A 483 -7.73 -28.39 -0.91
CA GLN A 483 -8.80 -29.30 -1.31
C GLN A 483 -9.93 -29.27 -0.27
N LYS A 484 -11.18 -29.39 -0.74
CA LYS A 484 -12.37 -29.46 0.11
C LYS A 484 -12.40 -30.72 0.95
#